data_AF-A0A3C1LRK1-F1
#
_entry.id   AF-A0A3C1LRK1-F1
#
_cell.length_a   1.000
_cell.length_b   1.000
_cell.length_c   1.000
_cell.angle_alpha   90.00
_cell.angle_beta   90.00
_cell.angle_gamma   90.00
#
_symmetry.space_group_name_H-M   'P 1'
#
loop_
_entity.id
_entity.type
_entity.pdbx_description
1 polymer ?
#
loop_
_entity_poly.entity_id
_entity_poly.type
_entity_poly.pdbx_seq_one_letter_code
_entity_poly.pdbx_strand_id
1 'polypeptide(L)'
;MSGDLKYNIGLDIGTNSLGWAVADSEGTILTHKKRPMSGTVLIQDAGKTAAERRGFRSSRRRLARRRQRIKWLQDLMAPMFEKEDPQFFQRLKYSYVARGDETCEVDPGLLFDNSYYKTHEFHEAFHTIYHLRKSLTVIDAPMDPRLVYLAIHHIIKYRGNFLYEGQDISIRNLNLRDSIGAMIEAMDLQISEEDEDDLVSSIESAITNMHKRKAERRDDIAEMMMEYSPESVEKPRNWAKAIASLVMGYSADISVLFGTEEKKVSFADEKYIEAEDLLDDEQVFQFESIQKVYSGQVLSTILSGKVSTISDAYIALYDAHHKDLVVLKKVLKRHSSDETYDRIMNNRSKNSKSYAMYIDTTRKCSNKDLCDAIRKELLKMPQDDDVKYCLSRIEEEQFLLKPRNNNNGAIPNQLHCEELAEILDRQAK
;
A
#
# COMPACT_ATOMS: atom_id res chain seq x y z
N MET A 1 25.71 -46.81 53.62
CA MET A 1 26.16 -45.48 54.09
C MET A 1 25.45 -44.44 53.23
N SER A 2 24.35 -43.87 53.73
CA SER A 2 23.66 -42.72 53.12
C SER A 2 24.31 -41.44 53.64
N GLY A 3 25.44 -41.07 53.04
CA GLY A 3 26.00 -39.73 53.25
C GLY A 3 25.32 -38.74 52.31
N ASP A 4 25.02 -37.55 52.79
CA ASP A 4 24.59 -36.43 51.92
C ASP A 4 25.72 -36.13 50.94
N LEU A 5 25.51 -36.49 49.67
CA LEU A 5 26.46 -36.23 48.60
C LEU A 5 26.35 -34.75 48.21
N LYS A 6 27.41 -33.97 48.43
CA LYS A 6 27.49 -32.59 47.96
C LYS A 6 27.85 -32.59 46.47
N TYR A 7 27.08 -31.87 45.66
CA TYR A 7 27.30 -31.75 44.22
C TYR A 7 26.96 -30.33 43.75
N ASN A 8 27.50 -29.98 42.58
CA ASN A 8 27.27 -28.75 41.87
C ASN A 8 26.60 -29.06 40.51
N ILE A 9 25.75 -28.16 40.03
CA ILE A 9 25.16 -28.24 38.68
C ILE A 9 25.63 -27.02 37.89
N GLY A 10 26.23 -27.26 36.73
CA GLY A 10 26.48 -26.25 35.71
C GLY A 10 25.39 -26.29 34.65
N LEU A 11 24.86 -25.12 34.26
CA LEU A 11 23.90 -24.96 33.18
C LEU A 11 24.45 -23.95 32.18
N ASP A 12 24.46 -24.32 30.90
CA ASP A 12 24.80 -23.45 29.78
C ASP A 12 23.54 -23.25 28.93
N ILE A 13 22.90 -22.09 29.08
CA ILE A 13 21.59 -21.80 28.50
C ILE A 13 21.79 -21.00 27.21
N GLY A 14 21.82 -21.71 26.09
CA GLY A 14 21.79 -21.13 24.75
C GLY A 14 20.37 -20.93 24.23
N THR A 15 20.25 -20.31 23.05
CA THR A 15 18.96 -20.04 22.39
C THR A 15 18.21 -21.31 21.98
N ASN A 16 18.95 -22.35 21.56
CA ASN A 16 18.41 -23.62 21.07
C ASN A 16 19.00 -24.84 21.81
N SER A 17 19.73 -24.62 22.90
CA SER A 17 20.40 -25.69 23.61
C SER A 17 20.54 -25.39 25.09
N LEU A 18 20.34 -26.41 25.91
CA LEU A 18 20.65 -26.37 27.34
C LEU A 18 21.71 -27.42 27.63
N GLY A 19 22.96 -26.97 27.77
CA GLY A 19 24.03 -27.80 28.31
C GLY A 19 23.86 -27.96 29.81
N TRP A 20 24.09 -29.16 30.33
CA TRP A 20 24.07 -29.42 31.77
C TRP A 20 25.18 -30.38 32.16
N ALA A 21 25.73 -30.20 33.36
CA ALA A 21 26.73 -31.07 33.96
C ALA A 21 26.59 -31.08 35.47
N VAL A 22 26.79 -32.25 36.09
CA VAL A 22 26.80 -32.42 37.55
C VAL A 22 28.19 -32.86 37.98
N ALA A 23 28.80 -32.10 38.87
CA ALA A 23 30.14 -32.35 39.40
C ALA A 23 30.15 -32.44 40.92
N ASP A 24 31.12 -33.12 41.50
CA ASP A 24 31.39 -33.08 42.94
C ASP A 24 32.13 -31.79 43.35
N SER A 25 32.56 -31.72 44.61
CA SER A 25 33.34 -30.60 45.15
C SER A 25 34.75 -30.47 44.57
N GLU A 26 35.28 -31.52 43.94
CA GLU A 26 36.62 -31.55 43.33
C GLU A 26 36.56 -31.26 41.83
N GLY A 27 35.36 -31.06 41.26
CA GLY A 27 35.14 -30.77 39.85
C GLY A 27 35.03 -32.01 38.96
N THR A 28 34.91 -33.20 39.55
CA THR A 28 34.76 -34.45 38.78
C THR A 28 33.31 -34.68 38.40
N ILE A 29 33.05 -35.01 37.13
CA ILE A 29 31.70 -35.30 36.64
C ILE A 29 31.17 -36.58 37.29
N LEU A 30 30.01 -36.47 37.93
CA LEU A 30 29.34 -37.59 38.56
C LEU A 30 28.78 -38.55 37.50
N THR A 31 28.66 -39.84 37.86
CA THR A 31 28.03 -40.84 37.00
C THR A 31 26.83 -41.48 37.68
N HIS A 32 25.77 -41.72 36.90
CA HIS A 32 24.60 -42.47 37.35
C HIS A 32 24.38 -43.66 36.41
N LYS A 33 24.31 -44.88 36.95
CA LYS A 33 24.15 -46.12 36.16
C LYS A 33 25.16 -46.22 35.00
N LYS A 34 26.43 -45.93 35.26
CA LYS A 34 27.55 -45.92 34.29
C LYS A 34 27.40 -44.91 33.15
N ARG A 35 26.53 -43.91 33.28
CA ARG A 35 26.43 -42.79 32.34
C ARG A 35 26.89 -41.50 33.03
N PRO A 36 27.70 -40.66 32.36
CA PRO A 36 28.07 -39.37 32.91
C PRO A 36 26.82 -38.50 33.08
N MET A 37 26.74 -37.79 34.20
CA MET A 37 25.68 -36.84 34.51
C MET A 37 25.99 -35.50 33.83
N SER A 38 26.10 -35.55 32.51
CA SER A 38 26.31 -34.40 31.65
C SER A 38 25.66 -34.64 30.31
N GLY A 39 25.17 -33.58 29.68
CA GLY A 39 24.63 -33.67 28.33
C GLY A 39 24.10 -32.34 27.84
N THR A 40 23.45 -32.39 26.68
CA THR A 40 22.84 -31.22 26.08
C THR A 40 21.42 -31.58 25.66
N VAL A 41 20.46 -30.75 26.04
CA VAL A 41 19.10 -30.80 25.48
C VAL A 41 19.08 -29.85 24.29
N LEU A 42 18.76 -30.37 23.10
CA LEU A 42 18.57 -29.56 21.91
C LEU A 42 17.10 -29.21 21.75
N ILE A 43 16.80 -27.93 21.57
CA ILE A 43 15.47 -27.42 21.26
C ILE A 43 15.43 -27.21 19.74
N GLN A 44 14.64 -28.03 19.04
CA GLN A 44 14.61 -28.03 17.57
C GLN A 44 14.12 -26.70 16.99
N ASP A 45 13.13 -26.09 17.63
CA ASP A 45 12.59 -24.79 17.26
C ASP A 45 12.99 -23.74 18.29
N ALA A 46 13.80 -22.77 17.86
CA ALA A 46 14.08 -21.58 18.66
C ALA A 46 12.77 -20.91 19.10
N GLY A 47 12.79 -20.25 20.26
CA GLY A 47 11.67 -19.40 20.68
C GLY A 47 11.38 -18.34 19.61
N LYS A 48 10.20 -18.41 18.97
CA LYS A 48 9.78 -17.40 18.00
C LYS A 48 9.37 -16.12 18.72
N THR A 49 9.79 -14.97 18.19
CA THR A 49 9.37 -13.67 18.73
C THR A 49 7.85 -13.50 18.58
N ALA A 50 7.26 -12.67 19.44
CA ALA A 50 5.82 -12.42 19.40
C ALA A 50 5.37 -11.59 18.17
N ALA A 51 6.31 -11.02 17.39
CA ALA A 51 6.03 -10.06 16.32
C ALA A 51 5.03 -10.58 15.27
N GLU A 52 5.24 -11.80 14.75
CA GLU A 52 4.35 -12.40 13.74
C GLU A 52 2.91 -12.55 14.26
N ARG A 53 2.77 -12.99 15.53
CA ARG A 53 1.46 -13.15 16.17
C ARG A 53 0.75 -11.81 16.40
N ARG A 54 1.51 -10.73 16.64
CA ARG A 54 0.98 -9.35 16.74
C ARG A 54 0.42 -8.91 15.39
N GLY A 55 1.17 -9.07 14.29
CA GLY A 55 0.72 -8.73 12.93
C GLY A 55 -0.62 -9.38 12.56
N PHE A 56 -0.77 -10.69 12.82
CA PHE A 56 -2.05 -11.38 12.60
C PHE A 56 -3.20 -10.84 13.46
N ARG A 57 -2.93 -10.48 14.71
CA ARG A 57 -3.95 -9.93 15.63
C ARG A 57 -4.42 -8.56 15.16
N SER A 58 -3.49 -7.66 14.80
CA SER A 58 -3.80 -6.32 14.30
C SER A 58 -4.62 -6.39 13.01
N SER A 59 -4.22 -7.25 12.06
CA SER A 59 -4.96 -7.51 10.82
C SER A 59 -6.39 -8.00 11.07
N ARG A 60 -6.59 -8.96 11.98
CA ARG A 60 -7.93 -9.45 12.34
C ARG A 60 -8.83 -8.35 12.91
N ARG A 61 -8.30 -7.55 13.85
CA ARG A 61 -9.04 -6.43 14.47
C ARG A 61 -9.43 -5.39 13.42
N ARG A 62 -8.51 -5.02 12.53
CA ARG A 62 -8.76 -4.08 11.43
C ARG A 62 -9.89 -4.55 10.51
N LEU A 63 -9.87 -5.82 10.09
CA LEU A 63 -10.92 -6.41 9.25
C LEU A 63 -12.28 -6.44 9.97
N ALA A 64 -12.31 -6.80 11.27
CA ALA A 64 -13.52 -6.80 12.07
C ALA A 64 -14.13 -5.40 12.18
N ARG A 65 -13.32 -4.39 12.52
CA ARG A 65 -13.76 -2.98 12.60
C ARG A 65 -14.23 -2.44 11.25
N ARG A 66 -13.58 -2.82 10.14
CA ARG A 66 -14.07 -2.48 8.79
C ARG A 66 -15.45 -3.05 8.54
N ARG A 67 -15.70 -4.32 8.85
CA ARG A 67 -17.04 -4.93 8.72
C ARG A 67 -18.06 -4.24 9.62
N GLN A 68 -17.68 -3.88 10.85
CA GLN A 68 -18.52 -3.16 11.79
C GLN A 68 -19.01 -1.82 11.20
N ARG A 69 -18.11 -1.01 10.62
CA ARG A 69 -18.47 0.27 10.00
C ARG A 69 -19.48 0.10 8.86
N ILE A 70 -19.28 -0.91 8.02
CA ILE A 70 -20.21 -1.21 6.92
C ILE A 70 -21.57 -1.67 7.46
N LYS A 71 -21.58 -2.47 8.53
CA LYS A 71 -22.83 -2.84 9.19
C LYS A 71 -23.58 -1.62 9.74
N TRP A 72 -22.88 -0.70 10.40
CA TRP A 72 -23.51 0.54 10.88
C TRP A 72 -24.09 1.38 9.74
N LEU A 73 -23.40 1.49 8.61
CA LEU A 73 -23.94 2.15 7.42
C LEU A 73 -25.20 1.45 6.89
N GLN A 74 -25.20 0.12 6.84
CA GLN A 74 -26.37 -0.66 6.43
C GLN A 74 -27.54 -0.45 7.39
N ASP A 75 -27.31 -0.48 8.69
CA ASP A 75 -28.35 -0.27 9.71
C ASP A 75 -28.95 1.16 9.60
N LEU A 76 -28.10 2.18 9.33
CA LEU A 76 -28.54 3.57 9.14
C LEU A 76 -29.40 3.76 7.89
N MET A 77 -29.04 3.10 6.78
CA MET A 77 -29.75 3.26 5.50
C MET A 77 -30.85 2.23 5.27
N ALA A 78 -30.98 1.19 6.11
CA ALA A 78 -31.98 0.13 5.97
C ALA A 78 -33.41 0.65 5.74
N PRO A 79 -33.89 1.68 6.46
CA PRO A 79 -35.24 2.22 6.23
C PRO A 79 -35.47 2.74 4.80
N MET A 80 -34.42 3.18 4.09
CA MET A 80 -34.51 3.66 2.71
C MET A 80 -34.77 2.53 1.71
N PHE A 81 -34.40 1.29 2.05
CA PHE A 81 -34.52 0.13 1.16
C PHE A 81 -35.77 -0.72 1.44
N GLU A 82 -36.45 -0.54 2.58
CA GLU A 82 -37.59 -1.38 3.00
C GLU A 82 -38.76 -1.40 2.02
N LYS A 83 -38.96 -0.33 1.24
CA LYS A 83 -40.05 -0.22 0.26
C LYS A 83 -39.61 -0.52 -1.17
N GLU A 84 -38.43 -0.04 -1.56
CA GLU A 84 -37.97 -0.12 -2.95
C GLU A 84 -37.20 -1.41 -3.25
N ASP A 85 -36.37 -1.88 -2.32
CA ASP A 85 -35.49 -3.02 -2.55
C ASP A 85 -35.08 -3.73 -1.24
N PRO A 86 -36.01 -4.45 -0.58
CA PRO A 86 -35.77 -5.06 0.73
C PRO A 86 -34.63 -6.09 0.75
N GLN A 87 -34.29 -6.65 -0.42
CA GLN A 87 -33.27 -7.68 -0.57
C GLN A 87 -31.90 -7.14 -0.97
N PHE A 88 -31.75 -5.83 -1.19
CA PHE A 88 -30.52 -5.21 -1.66
C PHE A 88 -29.27 -5.62 -0.85
N PHE A 89 -29.31 -5.47 0.48
CA PHE A 89 -28.18 -5.85 1.34
C PHE A 89 -27.94 -7.36 1.40
N GLN A 90 -28.99 -8.17 1.22
CA GLN A 90 -28.83 -9.62 1.14
C GLN A 90 -28.10 -10.01 -0.14
N ARG A 91 -28.46 -9.40 -1.29
CA ARG A 91 -27.74 -9.61 -2.55
C ARG A 91 -26.26 -9.23 -2.42
N LEU A 92 -25.96 -8.06 -1.86
CA LEU A 92 -24.56 -7.65 -1.60
C LEU A 92 -23.81 -8.61 -0.66
N LYS A 93 -24.47 -9.11 0.40
CA LYS A 93 -23.86 -10.05 1.33
C LYS A 93 -23.53 -11.38 0.66
N TYR A 94 -24.40 -11.87 -0.21
CA TYR A 94 -24.26 -13.16 -0.88
C TYR A 94 -23.68 -13.07 -2.30
N SER A 95 -23.11 -11.92 -2.68
CA SER A 95 -22.50 -11.71 -3.99
C SER A 95 -21.32 -12.67 -4.30
N TYR A 96 -20.77 -13.31 -3.27
CA TYR A 96 -19.70 -14.30 -3.38
C TYR A 96 -20.23 -15.73 -3.54
N VAL A 97 -21.52 -15.97 -3.32
CA VAL A 97 -22.16 -17.29 -3.38
C VAL A 97 -22.61 -17.51 -4.82
N ALA A 98 -21.99 -18.47 -5.50
CA ALA A 98 -22.46 -18.93 -6.80
C ALA A 98 -23.85 -19.57 -6.65
N ARG A 99 -24.81 -19.18 -7.50
CA ARG A 99 -26.08 -19.91 -7.65
C ARG A 99 -25.80 -21.23 -8.37
N GLY A 100 -25.34 -22.24 -7.63
CA GLY A 100 -25.54 -23.66 -7.93
C GLY A 100 -25.13 -24.24 -9.30
N ASP A 101 -24.16 -23.73 -10.06
CA ASP A 101 -23.82 -24.34 -11.37
C ASP A 101 -22.33 -24.25 -11.79
N GLU A 102 -21.89 -25.22 -12.60
CA GLU A 102 -20.50 -25.50 -12.98
C GLU A 102 -19.85 -24.47 -13.95
N THR A 103 -20.61 -23.46 -14.40
CA THR A 103 -20.20 -22.50 -15.45
C THR A 103 -19.83 -21.09 -14.98
N CYS A 104 -19.86 -20.81 -13.67
CA CYS A 104 -19.30 -19.58 -13.08
C CYS A 104 -19.76 -18.25 -13.73
N GLU A 105 -21.06 -17.96 -13.78
CA GLU A 105 -21.53 -16.61 -14.14
C GLU A 105 -22.07 -15.86 -12.91
N VAL A 106 -21.48 -14.70 -12.62
CA VAL A 106 -21.93 -13.77 -11.58
C VAL A 106 -23.31 -13.24 -11.99
N ASP A 107 -24.31 -13.29 -11.10
CA ASP A 107 -25.66 -12.78 -11.41
C ASP A 107 -25.58 -11.29 -11.83
N PRO A 108 -25.85 -10.97 -13.10
CA PRO A 108 -25.63 -9.63 -13.63
C PRO A 108 -26.64 -8.61 -13.11
N GLY A 109 -27.68 -8.97 -12.34
CA GLY A 109 -28.55 -7.99 -11.71
C GLY A 109 -28.46 -7.93 -10.19
N LEU A 110 -27.32 -8.31 -9.61
CA LEU A 110 -27.03 -8.19 -8.18
C LEU A 110 -27.36 -6.79 -7.60
N LEU A 111 -27.15 -5.73 -8.39
CA LEU A 111 -27.36 -4.34 -7.95
C LEU A 111 -28.82 -3.89 -8.09
N PHE A 112 -29.56 -4.37 -9.10
CA PHE A 112 -30.89 -3.86 -9.48
C PHE A 112 -31.91 -4.98 -9.72
N ASP A 113 -32.09 -5.86 -8.74
CA ASP A 113 -33.12 -6.92 -8.73
C ASP A 113 -33.17 -7.77 -10.01
N ASN A 114 -32.01 -8.28 -10.44
CA ASN A 114 -31.87 -9.14 -11.62
C ASN A 114 -32.21 -8.44 -12.97
N SER A 115 -32.32 -7.11 -12.99
CA SER A 115 -32.45 -6.35 -14.23
C SER A 115 -31.09 -6.19 -14.92
N TYR A 116 -30.76 -7.13 -15.81
CA TYR A 116 -29.56 -7.07 -16.66
C TYR A 116 -29.41 -5.72 -17.36
N TYR A 117 -30.50 -5.20 -17.92
CA TYR A 117 -30.52 -3.94 -18.64
C TYR A 117 -30.12 -2.74 -17.76
N LYS A 118 -30.69 -2.63 -16.55
CA LYS A 118 -30.32 -1.57 -15.60
C LYS A 118 -28.88 -1.69 -15.12
N THR A 119 -28.36 -2.91 -14.95
CA THR A 119 -26.94 -3.08 -14.61
C THR A 119 -26.01 -2.70 -15.76
N HIS A 120 -26.38 -3.00 -17.00
CA HIS A 120 -25.62 -2.58 -18.17
C HIS A 120 -25.59 -1.05 -18.29
N GLU A 121 -26.76 -0.40 -18.23
CA GLU A 121 -26.85 1.07 -18.22
C GLU A 121 -26.04 1.70 -17.09
N PHE A 122 -26.06 1.10 -15.90
CA PHE A 122 -25.24 1.55 -14.77
C PHE A 122 -23.74 1.50 -15.08
N HIS A 123 -23.25 0.42 -15.67
CA HIS A 123 -21.82 0.28 -16.00
C HIS A 123 -21.39 1.12 -17.20
N GLU A 124 -22.30 1.41 -18.13
CA GLU A 124 -22.08 2.34 -19.24
C GLU A 124 -22.04 3.79 -18.76
N ALA A 125 -22.92 4.17 -17.83
CA ALA A 125 -22.91 5.49 -17.21
C ALA A 125 -21.72 5.69 -16.26
N PHE A 126 -21.34 4.64 -15.53
CA PHE A 126 -20.31 4.71 -14.48
C PHE A 126 -19.26 3.60 -14.66
N HIS A 127 -18.27 3.88 -15.50
CA HIS A 127 -17.14 2.97 -15.77
C HIS A 127 -16.34 2.58 -14.51
N THR A 128 -16.33 3.45 -13.49
CA THR A 128 -15.73 3.18 -12.18
C THR A 128 -16.59 3.75 -11.06
N ILE A 129 -16.39 3.28 -9.82
CA ILE A 129 -17.05 3.84 -8.65
C ILE A 129 -16.76 5.34 -8.43
N TYR A 130 -15.65 5.85 -8.98
CA TYR A 130 -15.29 7.26 -8.92
C TYR A 130 -16.13 8.12 -9.87
N HIS A 131 -16.55 7.57 -11.03
CA HIS A 131 -17.55 8.23 -11.88
C HIS A 131 -18.87 8.40 -11.12
N LEU A 132 -19.32 7.36 -10.40
CA LEU A 132 -20.52 7.45 -9.58
C LEU A 132 -20.39 8.49 -8.46
N ARG A 133 -19.29 8.48 -7.72
CA ARG A 133 -19.01 9.48 -6.66
C ARG A 133 -19.02 10.91 -7.22
N LYS A 134 -18.37 11.14 -8.37
CA LYS A 134 -18.34 12.45 -9.02
C LYS A 134 -19.73 12.88 -9.47
N SER A 135 -20.53 12.00 -10.03
CA SER A 135 -21.89 12.35 -10.44
C SER A 135 -22.77 12.73 -9.26
N LEU A 136 -22.63 12.04 -8.11
CA LEU A 136 -23.35 12.38 -6.88
C LEU A 136 -22.94 13.74 -6.27
N THR A 137 -21.74 14.24 -6.57
CA THR A 137 -21.29 15.59 -6.15
C THR A 137 -21.62 16.69 -7.16
N VAL A 138 -22.18 16.36 -8.32
CA VAL A 138 -22.50 17.35 -9.37
C VAL A 138 -24.01 17.44 -9.60
N ILE A 139 -24.70 16.31 -9.59
CA ILE A 139 -26.15 16.23 -9.83
C ILE A 139 -26.88 16.84 -8.63
N ASP A 140 -27.70 17.86 -8.89
CA ASP A 140 -28.56 18.53 -7.90
C ASP A 140 -29.98 17.94 -7.94
N ALA A 141 -30.07 16.61 -7.82
CA ALA A 141 -31.32 15.86 -7.78
C ALA A 141 -31.15 14.58 -6.94
N PRO A 142 -32.22 14.13 -6.24
CA PRO A 142 -32.20 12.86 -5.53
C PRO A 142 -31.94 11.70 -6.50
N MET A 143 -30.89 10.92 -6.21
CA MET A 143 -30.57 9.70 -6.95
C MET A 143 -31.09 8.46 -6.22
N ASP A 144 -31.15 7.33 -6.94
CA ASP A 144 -31.50 6.02 -6.39
C ASP A 144 -30.68 5.72 -5.11
N PRO A 145 -31.33 5.40 -3.97
CA PRO A 145 -30.64 5.13 -2.70
C PRO A 145 -29.56 4.05 -2.80
N ARG A 146 -29.68 3.09 -3.73
CA ARG A 146 -28.66 2.06 -3.98
C ARG A 146 -27.37 2.66 -4.47
N LEU A 147 -27.45 3.65 -5.37
CA LEU A 147 -26.29 4.36 -5.91
C LEU A 147 -25.59 5.19 -4.83
N VAL A 148 -26.38 5.91 -4.03
CA VAL A 148 -25.88 6.67 -2.88
C VAL A 148 -25.16 5.74 -1.90
N TYR A 149 -25.80 4.60 -1.53
CA TYR A 149 -25.18 3.61 -0.65
C TYR A 149 -23.88 3.07 -1.23
N LEU A 150 -23.80 2.73 -2.53
CA LEU A 150 -22.58 2.17 -3.14
C LEU A 150 -21.40 3.15 -3.04
N ALA A 151 -21.64 4.44 -3.26
CA ALA A 151 -20.63 5.48 -3.13
C ALA A 151 -20.16 5.66 -1.68
N ILE A 152 -21.08 5.79 -0.73
CA ILE A 152 -20.76 5.95 0.70
C ILE A 152 -20.08 4.67 1.24
N HIS A 153 -20.59 3.50 0.89
CA HIS A 153 -19.98 2.21 1.23
C HIS A 153 -18.53 2.15 0.75
N HIS A 154 -18.25 2.58 -0.48
CA HIS A 154 -16.89 2.63 -1.00
C HIS A 154 -15.98 3.53 -0.16
N ILE A 155 -16.43 4.76 0.14
CA ILE A 155 -15.70 5.72 0.96
C ILE A 155 -15.42 5.15 2.37
N ILE A 156 -16.43 4.66 3.08
CA ILE A 156 -16.29 4.13 4.46
C ILE A 156 -15.41 2.87 4.51
N LYS A 157 -15.46 2.03 3.46
CA LYS A 157 -14.65 0.82 3.34
C LYS A 157 -13.17 1.14 3.10
N TYR A 158 -12.89 2.14 2.27
CA TYR A 158 -11.56 2.57 1.85
C TYR A 158 -11.28 4.02 2.29
N ARG A 159 -11.48 4.29 3.58
CA ARG A 159 -11.56 5.64 4.18
C ARG A 159 -10.25 6.44 4.24
N GLY A 160 -9.16 6.00 3.63
CA GLY A 160 -7.84 6.62 3.79
C GLY A 160 -7.17 6.41 5.16
N ASN A 161 -5.97 6.99 5.32
CA ASN A 161 -5.18 7.03 6.55
C ASN A 161 -5.53 8.26 7.42
N PHE A 162 -5.03 8.29 8.66
CA PHE A 162 -5.32 9.33 9.66
C PHE A 162 -4.06 10.14 10.04
N LEU A 163 -3.06 10.21 9.15
CA LEU A 163 -1.75 10.84 9.46
C LEU A 163 -1.84 12.33 9.78
N TYR A 164 -2.91 12.99 9.32
CA TYR A 164 -3.10 14.42 9.42
C TYR A 164 -4.25 14.76 10.38
N GLU A 165 -4.45 13.96 11.43
CA GLU A 165 -5.52 14.17 12.40
C GLU A 165 -5.45 15.58 13.02
N GLY A 166 -6.58 16.28 13.05
CA GLY A 166 -6.67 17.67 13.52
C GLY A 166 -6.27 18.74 12.51
N GLN A 167 -5.78 18.39 11.31
CA GLN A 167 -5.45 19.33 10.24
C GLN A 167 -6.55 19.42 9.18
N ASP A 168 -6.82 20.62 8.69
CA ASP A 168 -7.77 20.88 7.60
C ASP A 168 -7.09 20.62 6.25
N ILE A 169 -7.08 19.35 5.85
CA ILE A 169 -6.44 18.89 4.62
C ILE A 169 -7.45 18.80 3.49
N SER A 170 -7.22 19.62 2.47
CA SER A 170 -7.90 19.57 1.19
C SER A 170 -6.92 19.34 0.06
N ILE A 171 -7.43 18.93 -1.11
CA ILE A 171 -6.65 18.88 -2.37
C ILE A 171 -5.97 20.22 -2.68
N ARG A 172 -6.53 21.34 -2.21
CA ARG A 172 -6.04 22.69 -2.47
C ARG A 172 -4.93 23.15 -1.50
N ASN A 173 -4.86 22.54 -0.32
CA ASN A 173 -3.96 22.94 0.77
C ASN A 173 -2.90 21.88 1.10
N LEU A 174 -2.85 20.76 0.36
CA LEU A 174 -1.80 19.76 0.50
C LEU A 174 -0.46 20.32 0.04
N ASN A 175 0.34 20.77 1.00
CA ASN A 175 1.65 21.33 0.75
C ASN A 175 2.75 20.31 1.04
N LEU A 176 3.39 19.82 -0.02
CA LEU A 176 4.52 18.91 0.08
C LEU A 176 5.69 19.58 0.82
N ARG A 177 5.89 20.89 0.61
CA ARG A 177 6.92 21.70 1.25
C ARG A 177 6.83 21.65 2.77
N ASP A 178 5.62 21.88 3.31
CA ASP A 178 5.38 21.87 4.76
C ASP A 178 5.62 20.48 5.37
N SER A 179 5.30 19.42 4.62
CA SER A 179 5.58 18.05 5.07
C SER A 179 7.09 17.76 5.09
N ILE A 180 7.87 18.30 4.14
CA ILE A 180 9.33 18.15 4.10
C ILE A 180 9.97 18.93 5.24
N GLY A 181 9.56 20.19 5.48
CA GLY A 181 10.04 20.99 6.61
C GLY A 181 9.78 20.29 7.95
N ALA A 182 8.54 19.85 8.18
CA ALA A 182 8.20 19.10 9.40
C ALA A 182 8.99 17.78 9.55
N MET A 183 9.41 17.16 8.45
CA MET A 183 10.29 15.97 8.49
C MET A 183 11.71 16.36 8.89
N ILE A 184 12.26 17.45 8.36
CA ILE A 184 13.58 17.96 8.71
C ILE A 184 13.64 18.35 10.19
N GLU A 185 12.65 19.11 10.67
CA GLU A 185 12.50 19.48 12.08
C GLU A 185 12.41 18.25 12.99
N ALA A 186 11.57 17.26 12.63
CA ALA A 186 11.39 16.05 13.44
C ALA A 186 12.66 15.20 13.54
N MET A 187 13.53 15.26 12.54
CA MET A 187 14.81 14.55 12.52
C MET A 187 15.91 15.28 13.31
N ASP A 188 15.61 16.45 13.88
CA ASP A 188 16.54 17.29 14.64
C ASP A 188 17.86 17.55 13.90
N LEU A 189 17.75 17.84 12.60
CA LEU A 189 18.93 18.12 11.78
C LEU A 189 19.52 19.47 12.19
N GLN A 190 20.83 19.50 12.45
CA GLN A 190 21.55 20.72 12.80
C GLN A 190 21.79 21.56 11.53
N ILE A 191 20.77 22.30 11.10
CA ILE A 191 20.75 23.10 9.88
C ILE A 191 20.37 24.56 10.20
N SER A 192 20.87 25.52 9.43
CA SER A 192 20.46 26.93 9.56
C SER A 192 19.09 27.15 8.89
N GLU A 193 18.32 28.17 9.30
CA GLU A 193 17.01 28.46 8.68
C GLU A 193 17.12 28.73 7.17
N GLU A 194 18.21 29.36 6.71
CA GLU A 194 18.44 29.64 5.28
C GLU A 194 18.74 28.34 4.50
N ASP A 195 19.58 27.47 5.05
CA ASP A 195 19.93 26.18 4.42
C ASP A 195 18.74 25.20 4.46
N GLU A 196 17.87 25.30 5.46
CA GLU A 196 16.65 24.49 5.57
C GLU A 196 15.68 24.78 4.43
N ASP A 197 15.42 26.05 4.14
CA ASP A 197 14.49 26.43 3.06
C ASP A 197 14.98 25.99 1.68
N ASP A 198 16.30 26.08 1.46
CA ASP A 198 16.98 25.61 0.25
C ASP A 198 16.94 24.08 0.15
N LEU A 199 17.16 23.36 1.25
CA LEU A 199 17.05 21.90 1.31
C LEU A 199 15.63 21.43 1.01
N VAL A 200 14.63 22.05 1.66
CA VAL A 200 13.21 21.77 1.44
C VAL A 200 12.84 21.94 -0.03
N SER A 201 13.24 23.07 -0.64
CA SER A 201 12.98 23.37 -2.05
C SER A 201 13.67 22.38 -2.99
N SER A 202 14.89 21.96 -2.64
CA SER A 202 15.68 20.99 -3.40
C SER A 202 15.05 19.60 -3.37
N ILE A 203 14.60 19.15 -2.19
CA ILE A 203 13.90 17.87 -2.01
C ILE A 203 12.56 17.89 -2.74
N GLU A 204 11.78 18.97 -2.63
CA GLU A 204 10.50 19.12 -3.35
C GLU A 204 10.70 19.00 -4.87
N SER A 205 11.70 19.71 -5.40
CA SER A 205 12.08 19.64 -6.82
C SER A 205 12.50 18.22 -7.22
N ALA A 206 13.32 17.55 -6.42
CA ALA A 206 13.74 16.17 -6.68
C ALA A 206 12.54 15.21 -6.68
N ILE A 207 11.59 15.35 -5.75
CA ILE A 207 10.39 14.52 -5.68
C ILE A 207 9.51 14.70 -6.92
N THR A 208 9.29 15.95 -7.32
CA THR A 208 8.36 16.33 -8.41
C THR A 208 8.97 16.21 -9.81
N ASN A 209 10.29 16.00 -9.93
CA ASN A 209 10.97 15.88 -11.22
C ASN A 209 10.63 14.56 -11.95
N MET A 210 9.54 14.60 -12.72
CA MET A 210 9.07 13.44 -13.49
C MET A 210 9.97 13.06 -14.68
N HIS A 211 10.99 13.87 -15.01
CA HIS A 211 11.96 13.55 -16.05
C HIS A 211 13.07 12.59 -15.59
N LYS A 212 13.25 12.43 -14.27
CA LYS A 212 14.18 11.47 -13.69
C LYS A 212 13.46 10.20 -13.24
N ARG A 213 14.15 9.07 -13.33
CA ARG A 213 13.63 7.80 -12.82
C ARG A 213 13.43 7.91 -11.32
N LYS A 214 12.45 7.18 -10.80
CA LYS A 214 12.16 7.16 -9.37
C LYS A 214 13.36 6.76 -8.50
N ALA A 215 14.21 5.87 -9.00
CA ALA A 215 15.46 5.48 -8.33
C ALA A 215 16.53 6.57 -8.38
N GLU A 216 16.59 7.38 -9.45
CA GLU A 216 17.52 8.51 -9.57
C GLU A 216 17.10 9.64 -8.63
N ARG A 217 15.81 9.98 -8.60
CA ARG A 217 15.24 10.94 -7.64
C ARG A 217 15.54 10.56 -6.19
N ARG A 218 15.41 9.26 -5.85
CA ARG A 218 15.80 8.75 -4.53
C ARG A 218 17.28 9.01 -4.24
N ASP A 219 18.15 8.75 -5.21
CA ASP A 219 19.59 8.91 -5.01
C ASP A 219 19.96 10.40 -4.89
N ASP A 220 19.30 11.30 -5.64
CA ASP A 220 19.44 12.76 -5.47
C ASP A 220 19.04 13.20 -4.04
N ILE A 221 17.87 12.76 -3.54
CA ILE A 221 17.40 13.09 -2.18
C ILE A 221 18.38 12.53 -1.13
N ALA A 222 18.90 11.32 -1.34
CA ALA A 222 19.86 10.72 -0.43
C ALA A 222 21.20 11.48 -0.39
N GLU A 223 21.63 12.07 -1.51
CA GLU A 223 22.83 12.91 -1.56
C GLU A 223 22.62 14.21 -0.77
N MET A 224 21.47 14.88 -0.96
CA MET A 224 21.11 16.10 -0.23
C MET A 224 21.02 15.84 1.29
N MET A 225 20.34 14.77 1.70
CA MET A 225 20.16 14.43 3.12
C MET A 225 21.45 13.94 3.79
N MET A 226 22.43 13.46 3.03
CA MET A 226 23.68 12.91 3.58
C MET A 226 24.55 13.99 4.22
N GLU A 227 24.51 15.21 3.70
CA GLU A 227 25.27 16.35 4.23
C GLU A 227 24.83 16.72 5.65
N TYR A 228 23.55 16.52 5.97
CA TYR A 228 22.93 16.92 7.23
C TYR A 228 22.68 15.75 8.19
N SER A 229 23.30 14.59 7.97
CA SER A 229 23.08 13.43 8.85
C SER A 229 23.53 13.73 10.28
N PRO A 230 22.79 13.30 11.32
CA PRO A 230 23.21 13.48 12.71
C PRO A 230 24.57 12.84 13.00
N GLU A 231 25.40 13.47 13.84
CA GLU A 231 26.74 12.96 14.17
C GLU A 231 26.74 11.56 14.81
N SER A 232 25.62 11.18 15.44
CA SER A 232 25.42 9.86 16.05
C SER A 232 25.31 8.72 15.02
N VAL A 233 25.11 9.04 13.74
CA VAL A 233 24.92 8.06 12.66
C VAL A 233 26.28 7.60 12.13
N GLU A 234 26.66 6.36 12.41
CA GLU A 234 27.94 5.77 11.93
C GLU A 234 28.02 5.66 10.39
N LYS A 235 26.88 5.55 9.70
CA LYS A 235 26.81 5.35 8.24
C LYS A 235 25.84 6.35 7.58
N PRO A 236 26.23 7.63 7.45
CA PRO A 236 25.40 8.70 6.88
C PRO A 236 24.72 8.35 5.56
N ARG A 237 25.49 7.74 4.64
CA ARG A 237 24.99 7.33 3.33
C ARG A 237 23.86 6.30 3.40
N ASN A 238 23.93 5.36 4.34
CA ASN A 238 22.90 4.33 4.48
C ASN A 238 21.64 4.89 5.12
N TRP A 239 21.80 5.77 6.11
CA TRP A 239 20.71 6.48 6.78
C TRP A 239 19.94 7.38 5.80
N ALA A 240 20.65 8.25 5.07
CA ALA A 240 20.05 9.14 4.08
C ALA A 240 19.34 8.36 2.96
N LYS A 241 19.95 7.26 2.50
CA LYS A 241 19.34 6.36 1.53
C LYS A 241 18.11 5.64 2.06
N ALA A 242 18.06 5.32 3.35
CA ALA A 242 16.88 4.72 3.97
C ALA A 242 15.71 5.73 4.01
N ILE A 243 15.95 6.97 4.40
CA ILE A 243 14.94 8.06 4.37
C ILE A 243 14.45 8.27 2.94
N ALA A 244 15.36 8.52 2.00
CA ALA A 244 15.00 8.75 0.59
C ALA A 244 14.24 7.56 -0.01
N SER A 245 14.60 6.32 0.38
CA SER A 245 13.87 5.12 -0.04
C SER A 245 12.44 5.14 0.46
N LEU A 246 12.20 5.46 1.73
CA LEU A 246 10.87 5.54 2.31
C LEU A 246 10.03 6.68 1.72
N VAL A 247 10.61 7.87 1.54
CA VAL A 247 9.98 9.04 0.89
C VAL A 247 9.51 8.68 -0.52
N MET A 248 10.33 7.93 -1.28
CA MET A 248 9.94 7.45 -2.61
C MET A 248 9.08 6.18 -2.56
N GLY A 249 8.70 5.67 -1.39
CA GLY A 249 7.88 4.45 -1.25
C GLY A 249 8.58 3.14 -1.58
N TYR A 250 9.91 3.13 -1.70
CA TYR A 250 10.71 1.91 -1.69
C TYR A 250 10.77 1.32 -0.28
N SER A 251 11.32 0.10 -0.19
CA SER A 251 11.52 -0.55 1.10
C SER A 251 12.87 -0.18 1.71
N ALA A 252 12.86 0.26 2.97
CA ALA A 252 14.05 0.52 3.77
C ALA A 252 14.04 -0.30 5.06
N ASP A 253 15.20 -0.48 5.67
CA ASP A 253 15.33 -1.13 6.98
C ASP A 253 15.30 -0.05 8.07
N ILE A 254 14.35 -0.15 9.00
CA ILE A 254 14.19 0.82 10.10
C ILE A 254 15.33 0.74 11.12
N SER A 255 16.03 -0.40 11.21
CA SER A 255 17.20 -0.53 12.10
C SER A 255 18.31 0.45 11.73
N VAL A 256 18.43 0.79 10.44
CA VAL A 256 19.39 1.77 9.92
C VAL A 256 19.02 3.20 10.30
N LEU A 257 17.74 3.46 10.55
CA LEU A 257 17.23 4.78 10.93
C LEU A 257 17.28 4.98 12.45
N PHE A 258 16.87 3.96 13.21
CA PHE A 258 16.53 4.09 14.63
C PHE A 258 17.28 3.12 15.56
N GLY A 259 18.17 2.26 15.03
CA GLY A 259 18.94 1.32 15.85
C GLY A 259 18.13 0.15 16.44
N THR A 260 16.96 -0.16 15.87
CA THR A 260 16.06 -1.22 16.34
C THR A 260 16.40 -2.61 15.77
N GLU A 261 15.57 -3.62 16.06
CA GLU A 261 15.63 -4.91 15.35
C GLU A 261 15.47 -4.72 13.82
N GLU A 262 16.21 -5.51 13.04
CA GLU A 262 16.15 -5.47 11.56
C GLU A 262 14.73 -5.71 11.06
N LYS A 263 14.17 -4.70 10.40
CA LYS A 263 12.84 -4.80 9.81
C LYS A 263 12.72 -3.92 8.58
N LYS A 264 12.52 -4.60 7.45
CA LYS A 264 12.30 -3.95 6.17
C LYS A 264 10.84 -3.55 6.00
N VAL A 265 10.58 -2.26 5.79
CA VAL A 265 9.24 -1.70 5.58
C VAL A 265 9.18 -0.79 4.36
N SER A 266 7.98 -0.64 3.80
CA SER A 266 7.66 0.33 2.75
C SER A 266 6.29 0.89 3.08
N PHE A 267 6.13 2.21 3.00
CA PHE A 267 4.84 2.87 3.21
C PHE A 267 3.79 2.51 2.13
N ALA A 268 4.22 1.95 1.00
CA ALA A 268 3.32 1.40 -0.01
C ALA A 268 2.70 0.04 0.40
N ASP A 269 3.24 -0.65 1.42
CA ASP A 269 2.71 -1.91 1.94
C ASP A 269 1.99 -1.67 3.28
N GLU A 270 0.76 -2.16 3.42
CA GLU A 270 -0.01 -2.06 4.67
C GLU A 270 0.69 -2.64 5.92
N LYS A 271 1.76 -3.43 5.73
CA LYS A 271 2.57 -4.01 6.80
C LYS A 271 3.50 -3.02 7.52
N TYR A 272 3.69 -1.80 7.01
CA TYR A 272 4.55 -0.81 7.69
C TYR A 272 4.08 -0.51 9.12
N ILE A 273 2.78 -0.66 9.42
CA ILE A 273 2.19 -0.47 10.76
C ILE A 273 2.88 -1.37 11.80
N GLU A 274 3.42 -2.51 11.39
CA GLU A 274 4.14 -3.39 12.30
C GLU A 274 5.54 -2.85 12.69
N ALA A 275 6.04 -1.77 12.07
CA ALA A 275 7.28 -1.10 12.48
C ALA A 275 7.08 -0.18 13.67
N GLU A 276 5.93 0.52 13.78
CA GLU A 276 5.62 1.39 14.93
C GLU A 276 5.78 0.65 16.27
N ASP A 277 5.45 -0.66 16.30
CA ASP A 277 5.62 -1.53 17.48
C ASP A 277 7.09 -1.75 17.93
N LEU A 278 8.08 -1.36 17.11
CA LEU A 278 9.52 -1.47 17.41
C LEU A 278 10.16 -0.12 17.76
N LEU A 279 9.41 0.96 17.58
CA LEU A 279 9.86 2.33 17.76
C LEU A 279 9.41 2.85 19.13
N ASP A 280 10.21 3.71 19.75
CA ASP A 280 9.75 4.53 20.87
C ASP A 280 8.93 5.74 20.39
N ASP A 281 8.37 6.52 21.32
CA ASP A 281 7.47 7.63 20.99
C ASP A 281 8.13 8.71 20.09
N GLU A 282 9.42 8.98 20.29
CA GLU A 282 10.19 9.95 19.50
C GLU A 282 10.46 9.41 18.08
N GLN A 283 10.85 8.13 18.00
CA GLN A 283 11.08 7.43 16.74
C GLN A 283 9.79 7.25 15.93
N VAL A 284 8.64 7.04 16.59
CA VAL A 284 7.32 7.02 15.93
C VAL A 284 7.03 8.38 15.31
N PHE A 285 7.26 9.47 16.05
CA PHE A 285 7.07 10.83 15.52
C PHE A 285 7.94 11.10 14.28
N GLN A 286 9.21 10.70 14.33
CA GLN A 286 10.14 10.75 13.19
C GLN A 286 9.67 9.87 12.01
N PHE A 287 9.18 8.66 12.28
CA PHE A 287 8.70 7.76 11.24
C PHE A 287 7.42 8.28 10.55
N GLU A 288 6.49 8.86 11.32
CA GLU A 288 5.27 9.48 10.81
C GLU A 288 5.56 10.74 9.99
N SER A 289 6.60 11.53 10.34
CA SER A 289 6.98 12.72 9.55
C SER A 289 7.48 12.32 8.15
N ILE A 290 8.30 11.27 8.02
CA ILE A 290 8.69 10.70 6.72
C ILE A 290 7.45 10.19 5.97
N GLN A 291 6.50 9.56 6.69
CA GLN A 291 5.28 9.04 6.10
C GLN A 291 4.40 10.15 5.50
N LYS A 292 4.34 11.33 6.13
CA LYS A 292 3.64 12.51 5.60
C LYS A 292 4.27 13.00 4.30
N VAL A 293 5.60 13.02 4.20
CA VAL A 293 6.28 13.35 2.93
C VAL A 293 5.93 12.33 1.84
N TYR A 294 5.95 11.03 2.14
CA TYR A 294 5.52 10.00 1.19
C TYR A 294 4.05 10.18 0.76
N SER A 295 3.15 10.48 1.71
CA SER A 295 1.76 10.78 1.40
C SER A 295 1.63 11.96 0.46
N GLY A 296 2.32 13.07 0.74
CA GLY A 296 2.40 14.25 -0.12
C GLY A 296 2.95 13.93 -1.51
N GLN A 297 3.99 13.09 -1.61
CA GLN A 297 4.56 12.63 -2.88
C GLN A 297 3.55 11.81 -3.71
N VAL A 298 2.85 10.88 -3.08
CA VAL A 298 1.82 10.08 -3.75
C VAL A 298 0.69 10.98 -4.24
N LEU A 299 0.28 11.92 -3.39
CA LEU A 299 -0.79 12.86 -3.70
C LEU A 299 -0.40 13.81 -4.83
N SER A 300 0.80 14.37 -4.86
CA SER A 300 1.25 15.22 -5.97
C SER A 300 1.28 14.46 -7.30
N THR A 301 1.58 13.16 -7.25
CA THR A 301 1.52 12.28 -8.43
C THR A 301 0.07 12.03 -8.88
N ILE A 302 -0.83 11.69 -7.94
CA ILE A 302 -2.24 11.38 -8.23
C ILE A 302 -3.02 12.62 -8.65
N LEU A 303 -2.79 13.75 -7.98
CA LEU A 303 -3.47 15.02 -8.17
C LEU A 303 -2.83 15.87 -9.28
N SER A 304 -1.96 15.29 -10.10
CA SER A 304 -1.32 16.00 -11.19
C SER A 304 -2.36 16.58 -12.16
N GLY A 305 -2.35 17.92 -12.31
CA GLY A 305 -3.30 18.67 -13.14
C GLY A 305 -4.35 19.44 -12.33
N LYS A 306 -5.35 19.98 -13.03
CA LYS A 306 -6.44 20.77 -12.40
C LYS A 306 -7.57 19.85 -11.93
N VAL A 307 -7.30 19.02 -10.91
CA VAL A 307 -8.32 18.17 -10.29
C VAL A 307 -8.96 18.88 -9.10
N SER A 308 -10.29 18.74 -8.94
CA SER A 308 -11.03 19.40 -7.87
C SER A 308 -11.41 18.46 -6.74
N THR A 309 -11.53 17.16 -7.02
CA THR A 309 -11.86 16.11 -6.06
C THR A 309 -11.02 14.86 -6.30
N ILE A 310 -10.96 13.96 -5.30
CA ILE A 310 -10.21 12.70 -5.42
C ILE A 310 -10.78 11.79 -6.51
N SER A 311 -12.10 11.84 -6.73
CA SER A 311 -12.77 11.14 -7.81
C SER A 311 -12.33 11.66 -9.18
N ASP A 312 -12.10 12.98 -9.35
CA ASP A 312 -11.55 13.53 -10.60
C ASP A 312 -10.17 12.94 -10.91
N ALA A 313 -9.30 12.85 -9.91
CA ALA A 313 -7.97 12.28 -10.07
C ALA A 313 -8.02 10.80 -10.51
N TYR A 314 -8.92 10.01 -9.91
CA TYR A 314 -9.09 8.61 -10.31
C TYR A 314 -9.77 8.42 -11.66
N ILE A 315 -10.65 9.34 -12.08
CA ILE A 315 -11.21 9.36 -13.43
C ILE A 315 -10.10 9.69 -14.44
N ALA A 316 -9.30 10.72 -14.18
CA ALA A 316 -8.16 11.07 -15.04
C ALA A 316 -7.16 9.90 -15.19
N LEU A 317 -6.93 9.15 -14.11
CA LEU A 317 -6.10 7.93 -14.16
C LEU A 317 -6.72 6.83 -15.02
N TYR A 318 -8.05 6.64 -14.94
CA TYR A 318 -8.78 5.70 -15.80
C TYR A 318 -8.68 6.09 -17.27
N ASP A 319 -8.87 7.37 -17.60
CA ASP A 319 -8.78 7.89 -18.96
C ASP A 319 -7.36 7.79 -19.51
N ALA A 320 -6.35 8.08 -18.68
CA ALA A 320 -4.94 7.89 -19.03
C ALA A 320 -4.62 6.43 -19.33
N HIS A 321 -5.11 5.49 -18.51
CA HIS A 321 -4.98 4.05 -18.77
C HIS A 321 -5.62 3.68 -20.11
N HIS A 322 -6.83 4.16 -20.38
CA HIS A 322 -7.53 3.89 -21.63
C HIS A 322 -6.71 4.38 -22.83
N LYS A 323 -6.21 5.62 -22.79
CA LYS A 323 -5.34 6.20 -23.81
C LYS A 323 -4.08 5.37 -24.01
N ASP A 324 -3.37 5.04 -22.93
CA ASP A 324 -2.16 4.20 -22.96
C ASP A 324 -2.43 2.85 -23.65
N LEU A 325 -3.56 2.22 -23.31
CA LEU A 325 -3.96 0.92 -23.87
C LEU A 325 -4.27 1.00 -25.37
N VAL A 326 -4.96 2.07 -25.80
CA VAL A 326 -5.28 2.29 -27.22
C VAL A 326 -4.00 2.48 -28.03
N VAL A 327 -3.08 3.33 -27.56
CA VAL A 327 -1.79 3.57 -28.21
C VAL A 327 -0.96 2.29 -28.26
N LEU A 328 -0.87 1.54 -27.16
CA LEU A 328 -0.15 0.27 -27.12
C LEU A 328 -0.72 -0.73 -28.13
N LYS A 329 -2.05 -0.91 -28.17
CA LYS A 329 -2.69 -1.82 -29.13
C LYS A 329 -2.38 -1.43 -30.57
N LYS A 330 -2.36 -0.13 -30.87
CA LYS A 330 -2.03 0.41 -32.20
C LYS A 330 -0.57 0.12 -32.56
N VAL A 331 0.37 0.36 -31.65
CA VAL A 331 1.81 0.08 -31.82
C VAL A 331 2.05 -1.40 -32.07
N LEU A 332 1.51 -2.28 -31.22
CA LEU A 332 1.72 -3.72 -31.34
C LEU A 332 1.13 -4.26 -32.66
N LYS A 333 -0.05 -3.80 -33.07
CA LYS A 333 -0.66 -4.19 -34.35
C LYS A 333 0.14 -3.73 -35.58
N ARG A 334 0.85 -2.59 -35.47
CA ARG A 334 1.62 -2.02 -36.58
C ARG A 334 2.99 -2.69 -36.73
N HIS A 335 3.66 -2.96 -35.60
CA HIS A 335 5.10 -3.25 -35.58
C HIS A 335 5.46 -4.64 -35.05
N SER A 336 4.50 -5.44 -34.61
CA SER A 336 4.76 -6.78 -34.06
C SER A 336 4.01 -7.88 -34.80
N SER A 337 4.48 -9.12 -34.67
CA SER A 337 3.74 -10.30 -35.16
C SER A 337 2.51 -10.57 -34.29
N ASP A 338 1.52 -11.26 -34.86
CA ASP A 338 0.32 -11.69 -34.12
C ASP A 338 0.68 -12.52 -32.87
N GLU A 339 1.71 -13.37 -32.95
CA GLU A 339 2.22 -14.12 -31.81
C GLU A 339 2.74 -13.22 -30.68
N THR A 340 3.43 -12.12 -31.03
CA THR A 340 3.95 -11.16 -30.04
C THR A 340 2.79 -10.37 -29.44
N TYR A 341 1.83 -9.95 -30.27
CA TYR A 341 0.61 -9.29 -29.83
C TYR A 341 -0.12 -10.14 -28.80
N ASP A 342 -0.41 -11.41 -29.13
CA ASP A 342 -1.12 -12.32 -28.24
C ASP A 342 -0.33 -12.63 -26.97
N ARG A 343 0.99 -12.76 -27.07
CA ARG A 343 1.84 -12.97 -25.90
C ARG A 343 1.78 -11.81 -24.91
N ILE A 344 1.77 -10.57 -25.40
CA ILE A 344 1.72 -9.37 -24.56
C ILE A 344 0.30 -9.09 -24.07
N MET A 345 -0.71 -9.23 -24.93
CA MET A 345 -2.07 -8.80 -24.63
C MET A 345 -2.95 -9.89 -24.03
N ASN A 346 -2.90 -11.10 -24.59
CA ASN A 346 -3.94 -12.11 -24.43
C ASN A 346 -3.47 -13.37 -23.67
N ASN A 347 -2.17 -13.59 -23.52
CA ASN A 347 -1.63 -14.78 -22.88
C ASN A 347 -2.11 -14.91 -21.43
N ARG A 348 -2.74 -16.04 -21.09
CA ARG A 348 -3.28 -16.32 -19.74
C ARG A 348 -2.54 -17.46 -19.03
N SER A 349 -1.38 -17.86 -19.52
CA SER A 349 -0.56 -18.89 -18.87
C SER A 349 -0.07 -18.41 -17.50
N LYS A 350 0.08 -19.34 -16.56
CA LYS A 350 0.53 -19.06 -15.20
C LYS A 350 1.87 -18.33 -15.24
N ASN A 351 1.99 -17.24 -14.47
CA ASN A 351 3.17 -16.36 -14.39
C ASN A 351 3.53 -15.61 -15.69
N SER A 352 2.67 -15.59 -16.71
CA SER A 352 2.93 -14.73 -17.88
C SER A 352 2.81 -13.25 -17.53
N LYS A 353 3.69 -12.43 -18.13
CA LYS A 353 3.78 -10.98 -17.94
C LYS A 353 2.94 -10.24 -18.99
N SER A 354 1.68 -10.64 -19.13
CA SER A 354 0.76 -10.12 -20.13
C SER A 354 -0.26 -9.14 -19.53
N TYR A 355 -0.89 -8.34 -20.38
CA TYR A 355 -1.96 -7.45 -19.99
C TYR A 355 -3.16 -8.22 -19.44
N ALA A 356 -3.54 -9.35 -20.04
CA ALA A 356 -4.59 -10.23 -19.52
C ALA A 356 -4.32 -10.69 -18.09
N MET A 357 -3.07 -11.07 -17.78
CA MET A 357 -2.67 -11.48 -16.42
C MET A 357 -2.57 -10.30 -15.46
N TYR A 358 -2.22 -9.12 -15.95
CA TYR A 358 -2.22 -7.90 -15.14
C TYR A 358 -3.63 -7.50 -14.76
N ILE A 359 -4.61 -7.55 -15.66
CA ILE A 359 -6.01 -7.19 -15.38
C ILE A 359 -6.73 -8.24 -14.54
N ASP A 360 -6.44 -9.53 -14.74
CA ASP A 360 -7.03 -10.62 -13.97
C ASP A 360 -6.75 -10.48 -12.46
N THR A 361 -7.82 -10.42 -11.66
CA THR A 361 -7.74 -10.22 -10.21
C THR A 361 -7.33 -11.48 -9.45
N THR A 362 -7.33 -12.64 -10.11
CA THR A 362 -7.00 -13.93 -9.50
C THR A 362 -5.54 -14.34 -9.73
N ARG A 363 -4.82 -13.62 -10.61
CA ARG A 363 -3.48 -13.99 -11.07
C ARG A 363 -2.50 -12.82 -10.86
N LYS A 364 -1.23 -13.18 -10.66
CA LYS A 364 -0.19 -12.25 -10.20
C LYS A 364 0.69 -11.80 -11.36
N CYS A 365 0.35 -10.68 -11.99
CA CYS A 365 1.32 -9.90 -12.76
C CYS A 365 1.34 -8.48 -12.17
N SER A 366 2.51 -8.01 -11.77
CA SER A 366 2.68 -6.64 -11.30
C SER A 366 2.72 -5.67 -12.49
N ASN A 367 2.33 -4.41 -12.28
CA ASN A 367 2.47 -3.38 -13.33
C ASN A 367 3.93 -3.27 -13.80
N LYS A 368 4.89 -3.39 -12.87
CA LYS A 368 6.33 -3.40 -13.18
C LYS A 368 6.70 -4.55 -14.12
N ASP A 369 6.30 -5.77 -13.80
CA ASP A 369 6.59 -6.94 -14.64
C ASP A 369 6.02 -6.80 -16.05
N LEU A 370 4.78 -6.30 -16.16
CA LEU A 370 4.15 -6.02 -17.43
C LEU A 370 4.93 -4.94 -18.21
N CYS A 371 5.23 -3.80 -17.58
CA CYS A 371 5.94 -2.70 -18.21
C CYS A 371 7.34 -3.12 -18.66
N ASP A 372 8.06 -3.93 -17.88
CA ASP A 372 9.36 -4.50 -18.25
C ASP A 372 9.25 -5.40 -19.50
N ALA A 373 8.18 -6.20 -19.59
CA ALA A 373 7.92 -7.05 -20.76
C ALA A 373 7.59 -6.22 -22.01
N ILE A 374 6.73 -5.21 -21.86
CA ILE A 374 6.35 -4.29 -22.95
C ILE A 374 7.58 -3.51 -23.43
N ARG A 375 8.35 -2.93 -22.50
CA ARG A 375 9.55 -2.15 -22.80
C ARG A 375 10.55 -2.93 -23.66
N LYS A 376 10.80 -4.19 -23.33
CA LYS A 376 11.71 -5.06 -24.10
C LYS A 376 11.28 -5.25 -25.55
N GLU A 377 9.98 -5.23 -25.82
CA GLU A 377 9.47 -5.37 -27.18
C GLU A 377 9.45 -4.03 -27.92
N LEU A 378 9.05 -2.94 -27.24
CA LEU A 378 9.07 -1.59 -27.80
C LEU A 378 10.47 -1.14 -28.25
N LEU A 379 11.53 -1.53 -27.53
CA LEU A 379 12.92 -1.21 -27.89
C LEU A 379 13.39 -1.87 -29.20
N LYS A 380 12.71 -2.92 -29.67
CA LYS A 380 13.02 -3.59 -30.95
C LYS A 380 12.26 -2.99 -32.13
N MET A 381 11.29 -2.11 -31.87
CA MET A 381 10.40 -1.53 -32.87
C MET A 381 10.95 -0.20 -33.42
N PRO A 382 10.49 0.24 -34.60
CA PRO A 382 10.78 1.58 -35.09
C PRO A 382 10.35 2.65 -34.06
N GLN A 383 11.24 3.58 -33.75
CA GLN A 383 11.03 4.61 -32.72
C GLN A 383 10.15 5.76 -33.23
N ASP A 384 8.91 5.45 -33.59
CA ASP A 384 7.88 6.44 -33.93
C ASP A 384 7.32 7.15 -32.68
N ASP A 385 6.48 8.16 -32.90
CA ASP A 385 5.94 8.97 -31.80
C ASP A 385 5.06 8.16 -30.83
N ASP A 386 4.34 7.14 -31.31
CA ASP A 386 3.51 6.27 -30.48
C ASP A 386 4.38 5.36 -29.58
N VAL A 387 5.49 4.83 -30.12
CA VAL A 387 6.48 4.03 -29.37
C VAL A 387 7.20 4.88 -28.33
N LYS A 388 7.65 6.09 -28.71
CA LYS A 388 8.28 7.05 -27.79
C LYS A 388 7.35 7.45 -26.66
N TYR A 389 6.07 7.70 -26.96
CA TYR A 389 5.05 7.98 -25.94
C TYR A 389 4.92 6.84 -24.93
N CYS A 390 4.87 5.58 -25.40
CA CYS A 390 4.77 4.43 -24.50
C CYS A 390 6.03 4.28 -23.64
N LEU A 391 7.22 4.45 -24.23
CA LEU A 391 8.49 4.36 -23.51
C LEU A 391 8.62 5.47 -22.45
N SER A 392 8.26 6.72 -22.77
CA SER A 392 8.35 7.82 -21.80
C SER A 392 7.41 7.60 -20.62
N ARG A 393 6.16 7.19 -20.87
CA ARG A 393 5.17 6.88 -19.83
C ARG A 393 5.61 5.71 -18.94
N ILE A 394 6.30 4.71 -19.51
CA ILE A 394 6.88 3.60 -18.75
C ILE A 394 8.02 4.10 -17.86
N GLU A 395 8.87 5.00 -18.35
CA GLU A 395 9.96 5.59 -17.58
C GLU A 395 9.49 6.48 -16.43
N GLU A 396 8.39 7.20 -16.64
CA GLU A 396 7.70 8.00 -15.63
C GLU A 396 6.95 7.15 -14.57
N GLU A 397 6.92 5.82 -14.73
CA GLU A 397 6.12 4.88 -13.93
C GLU A 397 4.60 5.19 -13.95
N GLN A 398 4.10 5.82 -15.02
CA GLN A 398 2.70 6.23 -15.15
C GLN A 398 1.89 5.38 -16.15
N PHE A 399 2.50 4.37 -16.77
CA PHE A 399 1.88 3.59 -17.84
C PHE A 399 0.92 2.50 -17.34
N LEU A 400 -0.30 2.46 -17.90
CA LEU A 400 -1.33 1.43 -17.61
C LEU A 400 -1.62 1.24 -16.11
N LEU A 401 -1.54 2.30 -15.32
CA LEU A 401 -1.83 2.25 -13.89
C LEU A 401 -3.31 1.95 -13.62
N LYS A 402 -3.59 1.19 -12.55
CA LYS A 402 -4.96 0.91 -12.11
C LYS A 402 -5.41 1.96 -11.08
N PRO A 403 -6.71 2.36 -11.09
CA PRO A 403 -7.32 3.16 -10.03
C PRO A 403 -7.21 2.55 -8.62
N ARG A 404 -7.08 1.21 -8.54
CA ARG A 404 -6.75 0.54 -7.28
C ARG A 404 -5.34 -0.01 -7.36
N ASN A 405 -4.42 0.64 -6.66
CA ASN A 405 -3.04 0.22 -6.51
C ASN A 405 -2.58 0.37 -5.05
N ASN A 406 -1.35 -0.07 -4.76
CA ASN A 406 -0.81 -0.09 -3.40
C ASN A 406 -0.62 1.32 -2.80
N ASN A 407 -0.41 2.34 -3.64
CA ASN A 407 -0.22 3.72 -3.18
C ASN A 407 -1.52 4.34 -2.64
N ASN A 408 -2.69 3.74 -2.92
CA ASN A 408 -3.96 4.23 -2.37
C ASN A 408 -3.99 4.26 -0.83
N GLY A 409 -3.14 3.48 -0.14
CA GLY A 409 -3.00 3.54 1.32
C GLY A 409 -2.44 4.86 1.84
N ALA A 410 -1.73 5.60 1.00
CA ALA A 410 -1.14 6.89 1.32
C ALA A 410 -2.17 8.04 1.30
N ILE A 411 -3.40 7.79 0.85
CA ILE A 411 -4.44 8.81 0.72
C ILE A 411 -5.01 9.18 2.09
N PRO A 412 -5.00 10.46 2.48
CA PRO A 412 -5.58 10.94 3.73
C PRO A 412 -7.11 10.76 3.75
N ASN A 413 -7.66 10.50 4.93
CA ASN A 413 -9.10 10.35 5.10
C ASN A 413 -9.88 11.64 4.80
N GLN A 414 -9.27 12.81 5.02
CA GLN A 414 -9.90 14.11 4.81
C GLN A 414 -10.42 14.26 3.38
N LEU A 415 -9.65 13.84 2.37
CA LEU A 415 -10.07 13.91 0.96
C LEU A 415 -11.32 13.08 0.66
N HIS A 416 -11.48 11.96 1.38
CA HIS A 416 -12.69 11.15 1.30
C HIS A 416 -13.86 11.76 2.09
N CYS A 417 -13.58 12.42 3.22
CA CYS A 417 -14.57 13.10 4.04
C CYS A 417 -15.15 14.31 3.30
N GLU A 418 -14.34 15.11 2.62
CA GLU A 418 -14.79 16.26 1.81
C GLU A 418 -15.82 15.82 0.76
N GLU A 419 -15.48 14.80 -0.04
CA GLU A 419 -16.44 14.27 -1.03
C GLU A 419 -17.67 13.64 -0.37
N LEU A 420 -17.52 12.97 0.78
CA LEU A 420 -18.65 12.39 1.48
C LEU A 420 -19.61 13.46 1.98
N ALA A 421 -19.10 14.56 2.53
CA ALA A 421 -19.91 15.69 2.97
C ALA A 421 -20.71 16.27 1.79
N GLU A 422 -20.05 16.52 0.66
CA GLU A 422 -20.73 17.03 -0.55
C GLU A 422 -21.81 16.07 -1.08
N ILE A 423 -21.55 14.76 -1.08
CA ILE A 423 -22.56 13.76 -1.46
C ILE A 423 -23.76 13.82 -0.52
N LEU A 424 -23.51 13.87 0.80
CA LEU A 424 -24.59 13.92 1.79
C LEU A 424 -25.41 15.21 1.68
N ASP A 425 -24.76 16.37 1.54
CA ASP A 425 -25.42 17.66 1.45
C ASP A 425 -26.32 17.75 0.21
N ARG A 426 -25.91 17.16 -0.92
CA ARG A 426 -26.72 17.13 -2.15
C ARG A 426 -27.85 16.13 -2.09
N GLN A 427 -27.60 14.95 -1.55
CA GLN A 427 -28.59 13.87 -1.50
C GLN A 427 -29.55 13.98 -0.31
N ALA A 428 -29.32 14.94 0.60
CA ALA A 428 -30.25 15.29 1.68
C ALA A 428 -31.36 16.26 1.24
N LYS A 429 -31.21 16.91 0.08
CA LYS A 429 -32.26 17.72 -0.55
C LYS A 429 -33.34 16.83 -1.14
#